data_AF-A0A1G8J5I2-F1
#
_entry.id   AF-A0A1G8J5I2-F1
#
_cell.length_a   1.000
_cell.length_b   1.000
_cell.length_c   1.000
_cell.angle_alpha   90.00
_cell.angle_beta   90.00
_cell.angle_gamma   90.00
#
_symmetry.space_group_name_H-M   'P 1'
#
loop_
_entity.id
_entity.type
_entity.pdbx_description
1 polymer ?
#
loop_
_entity_poly.entity_id
_entity_poly.type
_entity_poly.pdbx_seq_one_letter_code
_entity_poly.pdbx_strand_id
1 'polypeptide(L)'
;MDTGWPRCFSSRYPVEIEEKHITKKECCPKKPLLLVCGGGDGIFPYRKVGEELKKLKIPSTVVMLSGTSRRKFNTTSRQHDMHVLPFTDYFKQYLHAADHLISKAGGMAMEEAVLCEVSIVLYSPFPGIEEYKA
;
A
#
# COMPACT_ATOMS: atom_id res chain seq x y z
N MET A 1 43.90 12.61 16.35
CA MET A 1 43.16 13.55 15.48
C MET A 1 41.83 12.88 15.19
N ASP A 2 40.93 13.06 16.16
CA ASP A 2 39.52 12.68 16.12
C ASP A 2 38.72 13.95 15.86
N THR A 3 37.78 13.87 14.92
CA THR A 3 36.42 14.45 14.99
C THR A 3 35.66 13.79 13.84
N GLY A 4 34.98 12.68 14.05
CA GLY A 4 33.81 12.62 14.92
C GLY A 4 32.59 12.99 14.09
N TRP A 5 31.94 11.97 13.52
CA TRP A 5 30.61 12.09 12.92
C TRP A 5 29.69 12.94 13.82
N PRO A 6 28.86 13.85 13.25
CA PRO A 6 27.90 14.57 14.07
C PRO A 6 26.87 13.60 14.65
N ARG A 7 26.95 13.42 15.97
CA ARG A 7 25.89 12.88 16.82
C ARG A 7 24.71 13.84 16.78
N CYS A 8 23.63 13.48 16.08
CA CYS A 8 22.27 13.70 16.55
C CYS A 8 21.25 12.93 15.69
N PHE A 9 21.08 11.63 15.94
CA PHE A 9 19.74 11.02 15.81
C PHE A 9 19.25 10.79 17.23
N SER A 10 18.73 11.85 17.84
CA SER A 10 18.02 11.77 19.11
C SER A 10 16.52 11.81 18.85
N SER A 11 15.94 10.66 18.56
CA SER A 11 14.77 10.27 19.33
C SER A 11 14.76 8.75 19.46
N ARG A 12 14.92 8.31 20.70
CA ARG A 12 14.43 7.00 21.13
C ARG A 12 12.92 7.14 21.13
N TYR A 13 12.24 6.50 20.20
CA TYR A 13 10.85 6.12 20.42
C TYR A 13 10.86 4.60 20.59
N PRO A 14 10.65 4.07 21.80
CA PRO A 14 10.22 2.68 21.91
C PRO A 14 8.84 2.61 21.25
N VAL A 15 8.78 2.03 20.05
CA VAL A 15 7.51 1.73 19.39
C VAL A 15 7.05 0.38 19.96
N GLU A 16 6.46 0.39 21.14
CA GLU A 16 5.63 -0.73 21.60
C GLU A 16 4.23 -0.51 21.03
N ILE A 17 3.93 -1.17 19.90
CA ILE A 17 2.56 -1.25 19.36
C ILE A 17 2.06 -2.67 19.67
N GLU A 18 1.50 -2.87 20.85
CA GLU A 18 0.58 -3.98 21.09
C GLU A 18 -0.84 -3.51 20.83
N GLU A 19 -1.23 -3.46 19.56
CA GLU A 19 -2.63 -3.60 19.21
C GLU A 19 -2.87 -5.05 18.77
N LYS A 20 -4.03 -5.61 19.10
CA LYS A 20 -4.35 -7.00 18.77
C LYS A 20 -4.56 -7.10 17.25
N HIS A 21 -3.48 -7.31 16.52
CA HIS A 21 -3.45 -7.25 15.07
C HIS A 21 -4.15 -8.47 14.46
N ILE A 22 -5.04 -8.23 13.50
CA ILE A 22 -5.54 -9.29 12.63
C ILE A 22 -4.34 -9.75 11.80
N THR A 23 -3.87 -10.95 12.06
CA THR A 23 -2.75 -11.50 11.30
C THR A 23 -3.24 -12.00 9.94
N LYS A 24 -2.40 -11.99 8.90
CA LYS A 24 -2.71 -12.56 7.59
C LYS A 24 -3.32 -13.98 7.68
N LYS A 25 -2.85 -14.79 8.64
CA LYS A 25 -3.37 -16.14 8.92
C LYS A 25 -4.86 -16.16 9.26
N GLU A 26 -5.37 -15.09 9.86
CA GLU A 26 -6.78 -14.96 10.27
C GLU A 26 -7.65 -14.33 9.18
N CYS A 27 -7.08 -13.48 8.31
CA CYS A 27 -7.84 -12.79 7.26
C CYS A 27 -7.88 -13.55 5.92
N CYS A 28 -6.74 -14.06 5.43
CA CYS A 28 -6.61 -14.66 4.09
C CYS A 28 -5.44 -15.68 4.02
N PRO A 29 -5.58 -16.89 4.60
CA PRO A 29 -4.44 -17.81 4.75
C PRO A 29 -3.91 -18.45 3.45
N LYS A 30 -4.63 -18.36 2.32
CA LYS A 30 -4.34 -19.13 1.09
C LYS A 30 -3.80 -18.31 -0.10
N LYS A 31 -4.01 -16.99 -0.12
CA LYS A 31 -3.62 -16.12 -1.23
C LYS A 31 -2.85 -14.93 -0.69
N PRO A 32 -1.82 -14.42 -1.40
CA PRO A 32 -1.18 -13.17 -1.02
C PRO A 32 -2.18 -12.00 -1.06
N LEU A 33 -2.07 -11.09 -0.09
CA LEU A 33 -2.87 -9.87 -0.03
C LEU A 33 -2.08 -8.69 -0.59
N LEU A 34 -2.59 -8.14 -1.69
CA LEU A 34 -2.07 -6.94 -2.35
C LEU A 34 -2.95 -5.76 -1.93
N LEU A 35 -2.39 -4.86 -1.12
CA LEU A 35 -3.05 -3.63 -0.72
C LEU A 35 -2.69 -2.53 -1.71
N VAL A 36 -3.69 -1.87 -2.30
CA VAL A 36 -3.50 -0.75 -3.22
C VAL A 36 -4.00 0.52 -2.55
N CYS A 37 -3.13 1.51 -2.38
CA CYS A 37 -3.45 2.78 -1.74
C CYS A 37 -2.96 3.96 -2.60
N GLY A 38 -3.85 4.91 -2.87
CA GLY A 38 -3.55 6.14 -3.59
C GLY A 38 -3.39 7.39 -2.72
N GLY A 39 -3.30 7.22 -1.40
CA GLY A 39 -3.41 8.30 -0.43
C GLY A 39 -4.84 8.80 -0.23
N GLY A 40 -5.02 9.75 0.72
CA GLY A 40 -6.33 10.26 1.12
C GLY A 40 -7.13 10.94 -0.01
N ASP A 41 -6.43 11.59 -0.94
CA ASP A 41 -7.03 12.32 -2.06
C ASP A 41 -7.53 11.39 -3.19
N GLY A 42 -7.20 10.10 -3.14
CA GLY A 42 -7.65 9.11 -4.12
C GLY A 42 -7.08 9.32 -5.54
N ILE A 43 -6.04 10.13 -5.69
CA ILE A 43 -5.38 10.40 -6.98
C ILE A 43 -4.41 9.25 -7.31
N PHE A 44 -5.00 8.18 -7.84
CA PHE A 44 -4.28 6.98 -8.25
C PHE A 44 -5.04 6.29 -9.39
N PRO A 45 -4.36 5.72 -10.40
CA PRO A 45 -5.03 5.09 -11.53
C PRO A 45 -5.47 3.67 -11.19
N TYR A 46 -6.36 3.53 -10.20
CA TYR A 46 -6.88 2.25 -9.71
C TYR A 46 -7.43 1.35 -10.82
N ARG A 47 -8.07 1.92 -11.85
CA ARG A 47 -8.53 1.13 -13.02
C ARG A 47 -7.37 0.45 -13.74
N LYS A 48 -6.33 1.21 -14.09
CA LYS A 48 -5.16 0.70 -14.81
C LYS A 48 -4.44 -0.34 -13.96
N VAL A 49 -4.19 -0.03 -12.69
CA VAL A 49 -3.54 -0.96 -11.76
C VAL A 49 -4.38 -2.22 -11.57
N GLY A 50 -5.69 -2.10 -11.40
CA GLY A 50 -6.59 -3.24 -11.26
C GLY A 50 -6.58 -4.17 -12.47
N GLU A 51 -6.58 -3.63 -13.69
CA GLU A 51 -6.49 -4.45 -14.90
C GLU A 51 -5.12 -5.12 -15.06
N GLU A 52 -4.02 -4.48 -14.66
CA GLU A 52 -2.70 -5.14 -14.64
C GLU A 52 -2.63 -6.25 -13.58
N LEU A 53 -3.21 -6.02 -12.40
CA LEU A 53 -3.24 -7.02 -11.33
C LEU A 53 -4.05 -8.27 -11.71
N LYS A 54 -5.08 -8.13 -12.57
CA LYS A 54 -5.83 -9.28 -13.11
C LYS A 54 -5.00 -10.18 -14.02
N LYS A 55 -3.87 -9.70 -14.56
CA LYS A 55 -2.97 -10.47 -15.44
C LYS A 55 -1.94 -11.27 -14.66
N LEU A 56 -1.81 -11.07 -13.35
CA LEU A 56 -0.87 -11.83 -12.52
C LEU A 56 -1.21 -13.31 -12.58
N LYS A 57 -0.19 -14.17 -12.65
CA LYS A 57 -0.37 -15.63 -12.69
C LYS A 57 -0.69 -16.23 -11.31
N ILE A 58 -0.36 -15.50 -10.25
CA ILE A 58 -0.54 -15.95 -8.86
C ILE A 58 -1.92 -15.47 -8.39
N PRO A 59 -2.87 -16.37 -8.06
CA PRO A 59 -4.14 -15.99 -7.45
C PRO A 59 -3.90 -15.17 -6.20
N SER A 60 -4.48 -13.98 -6.13
CA SER A 60 -4.21 -12.99 -5.07
C SER A 60 -5.51 -12.37 -4.59
N THR A 61 -5.55 -11.95 -3.33
CA THR A 61 -6.57 -11.06 -2.79
C THR A 61 -6.10 -9.63 -3.01
N VAL A 62 -6.87 -8.80 -3.69
CA VAL A 62 -6.54 -7.41 -3.99
C VAL A 62 -7.52 -6.50 -3.28
N VAL A 63 -7.03 -5.66 -2.38
CA VAL A 63 -7.83 -4.66 -1.68
C VAL A 63 -7.40 -3.28 -2.14
N MET A 64 -8.30 -2.52 -2.76
CA MET A 64 -8.05 -1.15 -3.22
C MET A 64 -8.77 -0.16 -2.33
N LEU A 65 -8.02 0.70 -1.64
CA LEU A 65 -8.57 1.77 -0.80
C LEU A 65 -8.71 3.03 -1.63
N SER A 66 -9.90 3.32 -2.17
CA SER A 66 -10.13 4.42 -3.12
C SER A 66 -10.22 5.83 -2.49
N GLY A 67 -9.98 5.94 -1.18
CA GLY A 67 -10.05 7.19 -0.44
C GLY A 67 -11.47 7.78 -0.40
N THR A 68 -11.57 9.11 -0.38
CA THR A 68 -12.85 9.82 -0.36
C THR A 68 -13.64 9.67 -1.66
N SER A 69 -12.97 9.28 -2.74
CA SER A 69 -13.61 9.00 -4.01
C SER A 69 -14.36 7.66 -3.93
N ARG A 70 -15.70 7.69 -3.92
CA ARG A 70 -16.57 6.50 -4.02
C ARG A 70 -16.56 5.93 -5.45
N ARG A 71 -15.37 5.71 -6.01
CA ARG A 71 -15.21 5.17 -7.35
C ARG A 71 -15.53 3.68 -7.33
N LYS A 72 -16.43 3.26 -8.20
CA LYS A 72 -16.67 1.84 -8.48
C LYS A 72 -15.79 1.43 -9.66
N PHE A 73 -15.07 0.33 -9.51
CA PHE A 73 -14.24 -0.26 -10.54
C PHE A 73 -14.71 -1.69 -10.81
N ASN A 74 -14.40 -2.21 -12.00
CA ASN A 74 -14.71 -3.60 -12.33
C ASN A 74 -13.83 -4.54 -11.47
N THR A 75 -14.43 -5.18 -10.48
CA THR A 75 -13.79 -6.16 -9.61
C THR A 75 -13.98 -7.60 -10.10
N THR A 76 -14.65 -7.82 -11.23
CA THR A 76 -14.81 -9.16 -11.78
C THR A 76 -13.46 -9.72 -12.21
N SER A 77 -13.07 -10.83 -11.59
CA SER A 77 -11.90 -11.62 -11.92
C SER A 77 -12.20 -13.10 -11.64
N ARG A 78 -11.74 -13.99 -12.51
CA ARG A 78 -11.89 -15.44 -12.33
C ARG A 78 -10.85 -16.02 -11.38
N GLN A 79 -9.74 -15.32 -11.19
CA GLN A 79 -8.56 -15.83 -10.47
C GLN A 79 -8.27 -15.07 -9.17
N HIS A 80 -8.68 -13.80 -9.10
CA HIS A 80 -8.35 -12.89 -8.00
C HIS A 80 -9.61 -12.48 -7.25
N ASP A 81 -9.48 -12.33 -5.93
CA ASP A 81 -10.55 -11.78 -5.10
C ASP A 81 -10.33 -10.28 -5.02
N MET A 82 -11.14 -9.48 -5.71
CA MET A 82 -10.92 -8.04 -5.84
C MET A 82 -11.96 -7.25 -5.03
N HIS A 83 -11.47 -6.41 -4.12
CA HIS A 83 -12.27 -5.57 -3.25
C HIS A 83 -11.89 -4.10 -3.45
N VAL A 84 -12.91 -3.24 -3.52
CA VAL A 84 -12.73 -1.79 -3.53
C VAL A 84 -13.45 -1.23 -2.32
N LEU A 85 -12.70 -0.58 -1.45
CA LEU A 85 -13.19 0.01 -0.22
C LEU A 85 -13.02 1.53 -0.27
N PRO A 86 -13.95 2.30 0.30
CA PRO A 86 -13.75 3.74 0.50
C PRO A 86 -12.64 3.99 1.54
N PHE A 87 -12.40 5.27 1.84
CA PHE A 87 -11.58 5.68 2.98
C PHE A 87 -11.95 4.90 4.25
N THR A 88 -10.94 4.46 4.99
CA THR A 88 -11.10 3.63 6.19
C THR A 88 -10.07 4.02 7.24
N ASP A 89 -10.51 4.06 8.50
CA ASP A 89 -9.63 4.28 9.66
C ASP A 89 -8.80 3.03 9.99
N TYR A 90 -9.11 1.88 9.38
CA TYR A 90 -8.45 0.60 9.62
C TYR A 90 -7.24 0.35 8.71
N PHE A 91 -6.62 1.41 8.15
CA PHE A 91 -5.50 1.28 7.21
C PHE A 91 -4.35 0.42 7.75
N LYS A 92 -3.96 0.61 9.02
CA LYS A 92 -2.90 -0.17 9.66
C LYS A 92 -3.23 -1.66 9.73
N GLN A 93 -4.49 -2.01 10.02
CA GLN A 93 -4.94 -3.41 10.05
C GLN A 93 -4.81 -4.07 8.67
N TYR A 94 -5.13 -3.32 7.59
CA TYR A 94 -4.89 -3.79 6.23
C TYR A 94 -3.41 -3.93 5.91
N LEU A 95 -2.55 -3.02 6.38
CA LEU A 95 -1.10 -3.15 6.23
C LEU A 95 -0.57 -4.39 6.94
N HIS A 96 -0.94 -4.63 8.21
CA HIS A 96 -0.52 -5.83 8.94
C HIS A 96 -0.97 -7.15 8.29
N ALA A 97 -2.08 -7.13 7.55
CA ALA A 97 -2.55 -8.29 6.79
C ALA A 97 -1.94 -8.39 5.38
N ALA A 98 -1.32 -7.32 4.87
CA ALA A 98 -0.81 -7.23 3.50
C ALA A 98 0.57 -7.88 3.34
N ASP A 99 0.77 -8.54 2.20
CA ASP A 99 2.10 -8.99 1.77
C ASP A 99 2.85 -7.87 1.02
N HIS A 100 2.09 -7.11 0.22
CA HIS A 100 2.61 -6.06 -0.62
C HIS A 100 1.68 -4.83 -0.58
N LEU A 101 2.26 -3.66 -0.34
CA LEU A 101 1.61 -2.37 -0.56
C LEU A 101 1.98 -1.84 -1.94
N ILE A 102 0.99 -1.56 -2.78
CA ILE A 102 1.13 -0.84 -4.04
C ILE A 102 0.63 0.58 -3.83
N SER A 103 1.53 1.57 -3.85
CA SER A 103 1.19 2.95 -3.54
C SER A 103 1.95 3.95 -4.39
N LYS A 104 1.42 5.18 -4.50
CA LYS A 104 2.21 6.32 -4.97
C LYS A 104 3.30 6.64 -3.93
N ALA A 105 4.40 7.25 -4.36
CA ALA A 105 5.41 7.80 -3.46
C ALA A 105 4.80 8.95 -2.62
N GLY A 106 4.47 8.65 -1.37
CA GLY A 106 3.94 9.60 -0.40
C GLY A 106 4.35 9.18 1.01
N GLY A 107 4.84 10.12 1.82
CA GLY A 107 5.50 9.85 3.10
C GLY A 107 4.66 9.02 4.08
N MET A 108 3.43 9.46 4.39
CA MET A 108 2.64 8.83 5.46
C MET A 108 2.31 7.35 5.22
N ALA A 109 1.88 6.99 4.00
CA ALA A 109 1.56 5.59 3.70
C ALA A 109 2.82 4.71 3.66
N MET A 110 3.97 5.28 3.27
CA MET A 110 5.26 4.57 3.24
C MET A 110 5.83 4.38 4.64
N GLU A 111 5.75 5.39 5.50
CA GLU A 111 6.19 5.31 6.90
C GLU A 111 5.44 4.20 7.64
N GLU A 112 4.11 4.18 7.54
CA GLU A 112 3.28 3.13 8.14
C GLU A 112 3.61 1.75 7.57
N ALA A 113 3.84 1.64 6.26
CA ALA A 113 4.20 0.36 5.65
C ALA A 113 5.57 -0.17 6.11
N VAL A 114 6.56 0.72 6.30
CA VAL A 114 7.86 0.36 6.86
C VAL A 114 7.71 -0.11 8.31
N LEU A 115 6.89 0.58 9.12
CA LEU A 115 6.61 0.17 10.50
C LEU A 115 5.92 -1.19 10.58
N CYS A 116 5.07 -1.52 9.61
CA CYS A 116 4.40 -2.82 9.51
C CYS A 116 5.23 -3.89 8.80
N GLU A 117 6.49 -3.60 8.42
CA GLU A 117 7.39 -4.49 7.66
C GLU A 117 6.80 -5.00 6.33
N VAL A 118 5.93 -4.20 5.70
CA VAL A 118 5.27 -4.53 4.44
C VAL A 118 6.14 -4.11 3.27
N SER A 119 6.32 -5.01 2.31
CA SER A 119 7.06 -4.67 1.10
C SER A 119 6.29 -3.67 0.22
N ILE A 120 6.98 -2.64 -0.27
CA ILE A 120 6.36 -1.52 -0.99
C ILE A 120 6.70 -1.60 -2.48
N VAL A 121 5.67 -1.59 -3.31
CA VAL A 121 5.74 -1.40 -4.76
C VAL A 121 5.29 0.03 -5.06
N LEU A 122 6.25 0.87 -5.45
CA LEU A 122 5.97 2.24 -5.81
C LEU A 122 5.41 2.32 -7.23
N TYR A 123 4.18 2.80 -7.33
CA TYR A 123 3.56 3.13 -8.59
C TYR A 123 3.86 4.59 -8.93
N SER A 124 4.71 4.79 -9.94
CA SER A 124 5.03 6.11 -10.48
C SER A 124 4.53 6.20 -11.92
N PRO A 125 3.59 7.10 -12.18
CA PRO A 125 3.87 8.07 -13.23
C PRO A 125 3.61 9.47 -12.68
N PHE A 126 4.63 10.33 -12.76
CA PHE A 126 4.42 11.76 -12.85
C PHE A 126 4.18 12.08 -14.34
N PRO A 127 2.94 12.29 -14.81
CA PRO A 127 2.76 12.91 -16.11
C PRO A 127 3.13 14.39 -15.96
N GLY A 128 4.12 14.85 -16.73
CA GLY A 128 4.51 16.27 -16.80
C GLY A 128 5.94 16.64 -16.41
N ILE A 129 6.80 15.71 -15.98
CA ILE A 129 8.25 15.98 -15.80
C ILE A 129 9.10 15.23 -16.84
N GLU A 130 8.67 14.05 -17.27
CA GLU A 130 9.36 13.27 -18.33
C GLU A 130 8.73 13.42 -19.71
N GLU A 131 7.76 14.31 -19.87
CA GLU A 131 7.32 14.79 -21.20
C GLU A 131 8.28 15.87 -21.72
N TYR A 132 9.59 15.66 -21.61
CA TYR A 132 10.51 16.31 -22.53
C TYR A 132 10.41 15.55 -23.86
N LYS A 133 9.44 15.99 -24.67
CA LYS A 133 9.37 15.89 -26.13
C LYS A 133 9.95 14.61 -26.76
N ALA A 134 9.04 13.71 -27.16
CA ALA A 134 9.20 13.01 -28.43
C ALA A 134 8.75 13.94 -29.57
#